data_AF-A0A9N9BG44-F1
#
_entry.id   AF-A0A9N9BG44-F1
#
_cell.length_a   1.000
_cell.length_b   1.000
_cell.length_c   1.000
_cell.angle_alpha   90.00
_cell.angle_beta   90.00
_cell.angle_gamma   90.00
#
_symmetry.space_group_name_H-M   'P 1'
#
loop_
_entity.id
_entity.type
_entity.pdbx_description
1 polymer ?
#
loop_
_entity_poly.entity_id
_entity_poly.type
_entity_poly.pdbx_seq_one_letter_code
_entity_poly.pdbx_strand_id
1 'polypeptide(L)'
;MTDHLKETNYIDLTQPSNLNELNYEKENEKKFEFFKSFNTHVDECINLIDDIDEKQEDEIRGDSHFGIKKQVSCLKDEIHDNDFSLTSGKSSNNEKNLKTNEIVNKKRKKKPSKVIPWTKAEEGQLMQAIETHGTKWSVVREAMGCKRAAYCYQSHWNVMKKRL
;
A
#
# COMPACT_ATOMS: atom_id res chain seq x y z
N MET A 1 53.90 -53.28 11.87
CA MET A 1 53.51 -52.27 10.87
C MET A 1 52.18 -52.70 10.29
N THR A 2 51.10 -52.34 10.97
CA THR A 2 49.72 -52.59 10.51
C THR A 2 48.94 -51.33 10.88
N ASP A 3 48.77 -50.46 9.88
CA ASP A 3 48.06 -49.20 10.02
C ASP A 3 46.56 -49.46 10.05
N HIS A 4 45.97 -49.26 11.24
CA HIS A 4 44.53 -49.25 11.45
C HIS A 4 43.96 -47.91 10.98
N LEU A 5 43.57 -47.85 9.70
CA LEU A 5 42.73 -46.77 9.19
C LEU A 5 41.33 -46.90 9.81
N LYS A 6 40.97 -45.93 10.65
CA LYS A 6 39.63 -45.80 11.23
C LYS A 6 38.68 -45.32 10.14
N GLU A 7 37.74 -46.19 9.78
CA GLU A 7 36.59 -45.85 8.94
C GLU A 7 35.81 -44.71 9.61
N THR A 8 35.80 -43.55 8.95
CA THR A 8 34.96 -42.43 9.35
C THR A 8 33.60 -42.63 8.71
N ASN A 9 32.59 -42.78 9.56
CA ASN A 9 31.18 -42.86 9.19
C ASN A 9 30.81 -41.58 8.42
N TYR A 10 30.66 -41.72 7.09
CA TYR A 10 30.18 -40.66 6.22
C TYR A 10 28.67 -40.54 6.38
N ILE A 11 28.21 -39.52 7.09
CA ILE A 11 26.80 -39.20 7.24
C ILE A 11 26.37 -38.45 5.98
N ASP A 12 25.58 -39.10 5.14
CA ASP A 12 25.00 -38.52 3.92
C ASP A 12 23.91 -37.49 4.32
N LEU A 13 24.24 -36.21 4.17
CA LEU A 13 23.36 -35.07 4.49
C LEU A 13 22.36 -34.73 3.38
N THR A 14 22.21 -35.59 2.36
CA THR A 14 21.41 -35.27 1.16
C THR A 14 19.97 -35.80 1.19
N GLN A 15 19.50 -36.32 2.33
CA GLN A 15 18.12 -36.78 2.47
C GLN A 15 17.23 -35.64 3.02
N PRO A 16 16.32 -35.04 2.23
CA PRO A 16 15.34 -34.10 2.77
C PRO A 16 14.41 -34.86 3.73
N SER A 17 14.40 -34.43 5.00
CA SER A 17 13.52 -34.93 6.06
C SER A 17 12.07 -34.55 5.76
N ASN A 18 11.42 -35.40 4.98
CA ASN A 18 10.09 -35.26 4.44
C ASN A 18 8.99 -35.62 5.47
N LEU A 19 8.99 -34.97 6.64
CA LEU A 19 8.10 -35.37 7.75
C LEU A 19 7.34 -34.24 8.47
N ASN A 20 7.24 -33.03 7.89
CA ASN A 20 6.44 -31.94 8.49
C ASN A 20 5.51 -31.17 7.52
N GLU A 21 5.42 -31.58 6.25
CA GLU A 21 4.67 -30.83 5.24
C GLU A 21 3.13 -30.91 5.41
N LEU A 22 2.60 -31.98 6.04
CA LEU A 22 1.15 -32.21 6.12
C LEU A 22 0.41 -31.42 7.22
N ASN A 23 1.11 -30.75 8.13
CA ASN A 23 0.45 -29.94 9.18
C ASN A 23 0.33 -28.45 8.81
N TYR A 24 1.07 -27.97 7.80
CA TYR A 24 1.08 -26.55 7.44
C TYR A 24 -0.14 -26.14 6.60
N GLU A 25 -0.64 -27.05 5.76
CA GLU A 25 -1.79 -26.77 4.89
C GLU A 25 -3.09 -26.60 5.71
N LYS A 26 -3.25 -27.38 6.78
CA LYS A 26 -4.48 -27.40 7.60
C LYS A 26 -4.68 -26.14 8.44
N GLU A 27 -3.61 -25.43 8.80
CA GLU A 27 -3.71 -24.13 9.49
C GLU A 27 -3.99 -22.99 8.52
N ASN A 28 -3.52 -23.09 7.28
CA ASN A 28 -3.76 -22.09 6.24
C ASN A 28 -5.21 -22.09 5.75
N GLU A 29 -5.86 -23.26 5.65
CA GLU A 29 -7.28 -23.34 5.31
C GLU A 29 -8.16 -22.66 6.35
N LYS A 30 -7.86 -22.81 7.65
CA LYS A 30 -8.62 -22.14 8.73
C LYS A 30 -8.46 -20.62 8.70
N LYS A 31 -7.27 -20.10 8.39
CA LYS A 31 -7.06 -18.66 8.20
C LYS A 31 -7.79 -18.15 6.97
N PHE A 32 -7.81 -18.92 5.88
CA PHE A 32 -8.51 -18.54 4.66
C PHE A 32 -10.04 -18.46 4.85
N GLU A 33 -10.62 -19.42 5.58
CA GLU A 33 -12.04 -19.39 5.92
C GLU A 33 -12.41 -18.22 6.87
N PHE A 34 -11.52 -17.87 7.81
CA PHE A 34 -11.70 -16.67 8.64
C PHE A 34 -11.72 -15.37 7.80
N PHE A 35 -10.85 -15.25 6.80
CA PHE A 35 -10.83 -14.10 5.90
C PHE A 35 -12.07 -14.02 4.99
N LYS A 36 -12.58 -15.16 4.49
CA LYS A 36 -13.83 -15.19 3.73
C LYS A 36 -15.02 -14.68 4.56
N SER A 37 -15.13 -15.13 5.81
CA SER A 37 -16.18 -14.69 6.73
C SER A 37 -16.11 -13.20 7.05
N PHE A 38 -14.93 -12.58 6.98
CA PHE A 38 -14.77 -11.15 7.22
C PHE A 38 -15.20 -10.31 6.02
N ASN A 39 -14.91 -10.76 4.79
CA ASN A 39 -15.31 -10.05 3.58
C ASN A 39 -16.84 -10.03 3.38
N THR A 40 -17.54 -11.11 3.72
CA THR A 40 -19.02 -11.13 3.64
C THR A 40 -19.67 -10.10 4.57
N HIS A 41 -19.07 -9.83 5.74
CA HIS A 41 -19.59 -8.84 6.68
C HIS A 41 -19.33 -7.39 6.23
N VAL A 42 -18.22 -7.15 5.53
CA VAL A 42 -17.93 -5.84 4.94
C VAL A 42 -18.91 -5.51 3.82
N ASP A 43 -19.25 -6.49 2.96
CA ASP A 43 -20.22 -6.30 1.89
C ASP A 43 -21.63 -6.02 2.44
N GLU A 44 -22.04 -6.68 3.55
CA GLU A 44 -23.29 -6.35 4.26
C GLU A 44 -23.30 -4.92 4.83
N CYS A 45 -22.16 -4.44 5.33
CA CYS A 45 -22.06 -3.08 5.86
C CYS A 45 -22.06 -2.00 4.77
N ILE A 46 -21.50 -2.30 3.60
CA ILE A 46 -21.52 -1.38 2.45
C ILE A 46 -22.97 -1.20 1.96
N ASN A 47 -23.74 -2.28 1.85
CA ASN A 47 -25.15 -2.19 1.43
C ASN A 47 -26.03 -1.40 2.41
N LEU A 48 -25.65 -1.30 3.69
CA LEU A 48 -26.36 -0.51 4.70
C LEU A 48 -26.12 1.00 4.60
N ILE A 49 -25.04 1.43 3.92
CA ILE A 49 -24.69 2.84 3.77
C ILE A 49 -25.48 3.46 2.61
N ASP A 50 -25.73 2.69 1.54
CA ASP A 50 -26.46 3.17 0.37
C ASP A 50 -27.94 3.49 0.67
N ASP A 51 -28.53 2.88 1.71
CA ASP A 51 -29.89 3.17 2.17
C ASP A 51 -30.04 4.49 2.98
N ILE A 52 -28.92 5.13 3.37
CA ILE A 52 -28.94 6.34 4.22
C ILE A 52 -28.97 7.63 3.39
N ASP A 53 -28.53 7.61 2.13
CA ASP A 53 -28.48 8.80 1.28
C ASP A 53 -29.81 9.17 0.60
N GLU A 54 -30.84 8.31 0.65
CA GLU A 54 -32.13 8.57 -0.02
C GLU A 54 -33.18 9.34 0.84
N LYS A 55 -32.82 9.86 2.03
CA LYS A 55 -33.79 10.50 2.95
C LYS A 55 -33.53 11.96 3.36
N GLN A 56 -32.65 12.69 2.67
CA GLN A 56 -32.25 14.06 3.08
C GLN A 56 -32.42 15.15 1.99
N GLU A 57 -33.32 15.00 1.01
CA GLU A 57 -33.50 16.04 -0.05
C GLU A 57 -34.72 16.98 0.12
N ASP A 58 -35.64 16.75 1.07
CA ASP A 58 -36.94 17.47 1.05
C ASP A 58 -37.06 18.72 1.95
N GLU A 59 -36.04 19.16 2.68
CA GLU A 59 -36.23 20.20 3.72
C GLU A 59 -35.28 21.42 3.69
N ILE A 60 -34.76 21.80 2.52
CA ILE A 60 -34.08 23.11 2.36
C ILE A 60 -34.72 23.94 1.24
N ARG A 61 -36.03 24.19 1.38
CA ARG A 61 -36.74 25.26 0.67
C ARG A 61 -37.04 26.38 1.67
N GLY A 62 -36.01 27.16 1.99
CA GLY A 62 -36.10 28.33 2.87
C GLY A 62 -35.24 29.49 2.35
N ASP A 63 -35.92 30.46 1.75
CA ASP A 63 -35.50 31.80 1.37
C ASP A 63 -34.08 32.26 1.75
N SER A 64 -33.21 32.38 0.74
CA SER A 64 -32.12 33.36 0.75
C SER A 64 -32.17 34.21 -0.50
N HIS A 65 -32.89 35.31 -0.36
CA HIS A 65 -32.96 36.42 -1.29
C HIS A 65 -31.59 37.13 -1.32
N PHE A 66 -30.71 36.73 -2.24
CA PHE A 66 -29.57 37.58 -2.64
C PHE A 66 -29.55 37.74 -4.15
N GLY A 67 -30.34 38.71 -4.62
CA GLY A 67 -30.30 39.16 -5.99
C GLY A 67 -29.10 40.06 -6.22
N ILE A 68 -28.20 39.67 -7.13
CA ILE A 68 -27.60 40.62 -8.07
C ILE A 68 -27.67 39.98 -9.46
N LYS A 69 -28.62 40.50 -10.24
CA LYS A 69 -28.79 40.28 -11.66
C LYS A 69 -27.55 40.80 -12.39
N LYS A 70 -26.96 40.00 -13.27
CA LYS A 70 -26.39 40.54 -14.49
C LYS A 70 -26.82 39.68 -15.67
N GLN A 71 -27.77 40.25 -16.40
CA GLN A 71 -28.24 39.81 -17.70
C GLN A 71 -27.14 40.00 -18.76
N VAL A 72 -27.49 39.53 -19.96
CA VAL A 72 -26.91 39.74 -21.29
C VAL A 72 -26.07 38.51 -21.69
N SER A 73 -26.68 37.42 -22.14
CA SER A 73 -27.36 37.18 -23.44
C SER A 73 -26.39 37.03 -24.60
N CYS A 74 -26.77 36.18 -25.57
CA CYS A 74 -26.16 35.87 -26.86
C CYS A 74 -25.05 34.80 -26.76
N LEU A 75 -25.06 33.67 -27.48
CA LEU A 75 -25.79 33.25 -28.67
C LEU A 75 -25.86 31.71 -28.63
N LYS A 76 -27.00 31.13 -29.01
CA LYS A 76 -27.06 29.75 -29.51
C LYS A 76 -26.52 29.77 -30.93
N ASP A 77 -25.86 28.68 -31.30
CA ASP A 77 -25.64 28.06 -32.62
C ASP A 77 -24.47 27.09 -32.34
N GLU A 78 -24.30 25.89 -32.86
CA GLU A 78 -24.99 24.98 -33.76
C GLU A 78 -24.19 23.67 -33.59
N ILE A 79 -24.81 22.53 -33.88
CA ILE A 79 -24.14 21.23 -33.86
C ILE A 79 -23.06 21.21 -34.94
N HIS A 80 -21.84 20.80 -34.61
CA HIS A 80 -20.93 20.22 -35.59
C HIS A 80 -20.08 19.13 -34.94
N ASP A 81 -20.45 17.88 -35.19
CA ASP A 81 -19.52 16.76 -35.11
C ASP A 81 -18.40 17.04 -36.12
N ASN A 82 -17.15 17.11 -35.66
CA ASN A 82 -16.00 17.08 -36.54
C ASN A 82 -14.73 16.64 -35.80
N ASP A 83 -14.21 15.51 -36.27
CA ASP A 83 -12.81 15.12 -36.37
C ASP A 83 -11.84 15.50 -35.25
N PHE A 84 -11.52 14.48 -34.46
CA PHE A 84 -10.30 14.37 -33.66
C PHE A 84 -9.09 14.20 -34.59
N SER A 85 -8.63 15.30 -35.20
CA SER A 85 -7.33 15.34 -35.90
C SER A 85 -6.27 15.98 -35.01
N LEU A 86 -5.15 15.26 -34.83
CA LEU A 86 -3.92 15.75 -34.23
C LEU A 86 -3.48 17.08 -34.86
N THR A 87 -3.28 18.11 -34.02
CA THR A 87 -2.31 19.17 -34.33
C THR A 87 -1.47 19.49 -33.10
N SER A 88 -0.18 19.24 -33.23
CA SER A 88 0.89 19.87 -32.48
C SER A 88 0.75 21.39 -32.51
N GLY A 89 0.45 22.00 -31.37
CA GLY A 89 0.37 23.45 -31.21
C GLY A 89 1.27 23.91 -30.08
N LYS A 90 2.41 24.49 -30.44
CA LYS A 90 3.29 25.27 -29.55
C LYS A 90 2.54 26.54 -29.12
N SER A 91 2.42 26.79 -27.82
CA SER A 91 2.00 28.09 -27.26
C SER A 91 2.74 28.25 -25.93
N SER A 92 3.92 28.87 -25.88
CA SER A 92 4.19 30.31 -25.96
C SER A 92 3.46 31.12 -24.88
N ASN A 93 4.25 31.42 -23.84
CA ASN A 93 4.27 32.66 -23.07
C ASN A 93 3.04 33.06 -22.26
N ASN A 94 3.02 32.64 -20.99
CA ASN A 94 2.47 33.45 -19.90
C ASN A 94 3.58 33.73 -18.86
N GLU A 95 4.53 34.55 -19.28
CA GLU A 95 5.52 35.20 -18.45
C GLU A 95 4.87 36.48 -17.89
N LYS A 96 4.45 36.46 -16.61
CA LYS A 96 4.24 37.60 -15.68
C LYS A 96 3.49 37.16 -14.43
N ASN A 97 4.22 36.79 -13.39
CA ASN A 97 3.99 37.25 -12.01
C ASN A 97 5.12 36.74 -11.11
N LEU A 98 6.28 37.39 -11.21
CA LEU A 98 7.20 37.48 -10.07
C LEU A 98 6.54 38.41 -9.04
N LYS A 99 5.69 37.83 -8.18
CA LYS A 99 5.41 38.40 -6.86
C LYS A 99 6.09 37.50 -5.85
N THR A 100 7.08 38.11 -5.21
CA THR A 100 7.88 37.65 -4.09
C THR A 100 7.02 37.04 -2.99
N ASN A 101 6.80 35.74 -3.07
CA ASN A 101 6.42 34.92 -1.93
C ASN A 101 7.71 34.50 -1.24
N GLU A 102 8.28 35.44 -0.50
CA GLU A 102 9.26 35.21 0.55
C GLU A 102 8.54 34.43 1.67
N ILE A 103 8.14 33.20 1.36
CA ILE A 103 7.62 32.25 2.34
C ILE A 103 8.81 31.93 3.20
N VAL A 104 8.87 32.64 4.33
CA VAL A 104 9.74 32.41 5.46
C VAL A 104 9.74 30.91 5.71
N ASN A 105 10.79 30.23 5.20
CA ASN A 105 11.12 28.84 5.47
C ASN A 105 11.55 28.75 6.94
N LYS A 106 10.59 28.95 7.85
CA LYS A 106 10.69 28.58 9.26
C LYS A 106 10.79 27.07 9.27
N LYS A 107 12.03 26.58 9.15
CA LYS A 107 12.42 25.16 9.29
C LYS A 107 11.91 24.70 10.65
N ARG A 108 10.67 24.19 10.69
CA ARG A 108 10.10 23.54 11.88
C ARG A 108 11.05 22.39 12.18
N LYS A 109 11.82 22.50 13.27
CA LYS A 109 12.69 21.43 13.76
C LYS A 109 11.78 20.24 14.06
N LYS A 110 11.69 19.29 13.14
CA LYS A 110 10.90 18.07 13.32
C LYS A 110 11.50 17.35 14.53
N LYS A 111 10.68 17.08 15.54
CA LYS A 111 11.10 16.30 16.71
C LYS A 111 11.65 14.95 16.20
N PRO A 112 12.77 14.45 16.74
CA PRO A 112 13.31 13.16 16.31
C PRO A 112 12.24 12.08 16.57
N SER A 113 11.82 11.38 15.52
CA SER A 113 10.91 10.25 15.66
C SER A 113 11.61 9.15 16.45
N LYS A 114 10.96 8.61 17.49
CA LYS A 114 11.47 7.45 18.24
C LYS A 114 11.64 6.28 17.26
N VAL A 115 12.87 5.85 17.04
CA VAL A 115 13.18 4.67 16.23
C VAL A 115 12.81 3.43 17.05
N ILE A 116 11.88 2.62 16.54
CA ILE A 116 11.47 1.37 17.20
C ILE A 116 12.52 0.30 16.86
N PRO A 117 13.20 -0.30 17.85
CA PRO A 117 14.19 -1.35 17.60
C PRO A 117 13.52 -2.63 17.05
N TRP A 118 14.27 -3.39 16.26
CA TRP A 118 13.84 -4.70 15.76
C TRP A 118 13.96 -5.75 16.86
N THR A 119 12.91 -6.52 17.05
CA THR A 119 12.92 -7.66 17.99
C THR A 119 13.26 -8.95 17.25
N LYS A 120 13.87 -9.93 17.95
CA LYS A 120 14.20 -11.24 17.35
C LYS A 120 12.98 -11.97 16.78
N ALA A 121 11.80 -11.78 17.39
CA ALA A 121 10.55 -12.34 16.90
C ALA A 121 10.14 -11.74 15.55
N GLU A 122 10.27 -10.41 15.40
CA GLU A 122 10.01 -9.74 14.12
C GLU A 122 11.03 -10.12 13.04
N GLU A 123 12.29 -10.35 13.42
CA GLU A 123 13.32 -10.82 12.49
C GLU A 123 12.99 -12.22 11.95
N GLY A 124 12.51 -13.14 12.81
CA GLY A 124 12.04 -14.45 12.38
C GLY A 124 10.85 -14.37 11.41
N GLN A 125 9.88 -13.51 11.71
CA GLN A 125 8.74 -13.26 10.81
C GLN A 125 9.18 -12.67 9.47
N LEU A 126 10.16 -11.75 9.48
CA LEU A 126 10.71 -11.16 8.26
C LEU A 126 11.41 -12.22 7.40
N MET A 127 12.20 -13.10 8.01
CA MET A 127 12.86 -14.19 7.28
C MET A 127 11.85 -15.11 6.61
N GLN A 128 10.83 -15.55 7.36
CA GLN A 128 9.77 -16.42 6.84
C GLN A 128 8.98 -15.76 5.72
N ALA A 129 8.65 -14.47 5.85
CA ALA A 129 7.94 -13.72 4.83
C ALA A 129 8.78 -13.54 3.55
N ILE A 130 10.10 -13.34 3.68
CA ILE A 130 11.02 -13.26 2.54
C ILE A 130 11.19 -14.63 1.88
N GLU A 131 11.24 -15.72 2.64
CA GLU A 131 11.28 -17.07 2.09
C GLU A 131 10.02 -17.41 1.28
N THR A 132 8.85 -16.97 1.77
CA THR A 132 7.56 -17.22 1.12
C THR A 132 7.30 -16.31 -0.10
N HIS A 133 7.59 -15.01 0.02
CA HIS A 133 7.20 -13.99 -0.98
C HIS A 133 8.37 -13.37 -1.75
N GLY A 134 9.61 -13.69 -1.38
CA GLY A 134 10.82 -13.09 -1.94
C GLY A 134 11.06 -11.65 -1.46
N THR A 135 11.60 -10.82 -2.35
CA THR A 135 11.95 -9.40 -2.07
C THR A 135 10.82 -8.43 -2.40
N LYS A 136 9.57 -8.91 -2.47
CA LYS A 136 8.38 -8.07 -2.72
C LYS A 136 7.98 -7.35 -1.43
N TRP A 137 8.67 -6.26 -1.09
CA TRP A 137 8.55 -5.56 0.20
C TRP A 137 7.15 -5.10 0.57
N SER A 138 6.30 -4.74 -0.39
CA SER A 138 4.89 -4.40 -0.13
C SER A 138 4.11 -5.59 0.41
N VAL A 139 4.27 -6.77 -0.19
CA VAL A 139 3.63 -8.02 0.24
C VAL A 139 4.17 -8.47 1.59
N VAL A 140 5.48 -8.39 1.78
CA VAL A 140 6.13 -8.70 3.07
C VAL A 140 5.60 -7.79 4.18
N ARG A 141 5.39 -6.50 3.90
CA ARG A 141 4.81 -5.54 4.84
C ARG A 141 3.39 -5.93 5.22
N GLU A 142 2.57 -6.32 4.26
CA GLU A 142 1.20 -6.79 4.50
C GLU A 142 1.19 -8.04 5.36
N ALA A 143 2.03 -9.03 5.04
CA ALA A 143 2.18 -10.25 5.83
C ALA A 143 2.63 -9.98 7.29
N MET A 144 3.44 -8.94 7.52
CA MET A 144 3.90 -8.54 8.85
C MET A 144 2.96 -7.58 9.59
N GLY A 145 1.78 -7.27 9.04
CA GLY A 145 0.76 -6.44 9.69
C GLY A 145 1.04 -4.94 9.65
N CYS A 146 1.74 -4.44 8.61
CA CYS A 146 1.86 -3.00 8.29
C CYS A 146 2.46 -2.08 9.36
N LYS A 147 3.08 -2.62 10.42
CA LYS A 147 3.64 -1.86 11.56
C LYS A 147 4.72 -0.84 11.16
N ARG A 148 5.46 -1.11 10.08
CA ARG A 148 6.55 -0.26 9.57
C ARG A 148 6.35 0.02 8.09
N ALA A 149 7.09 1.00 7.57
CA ALA A 149 7.12 1.28 6.14
C ALA A 149 7.92 0.19 5.39
N ALA A 150 7.57 -0.05 4.12
CA ALA A 150 8.18 -1.11 3.29
C ALA A 150 9.73 -1.01 3.23
N TYR A 151 10.26 0.21 3.12
CA TYR A 151 11.71 0.45 3.07
C TYR A 151 12.43 0.03 4.37
N CYS A 152 11.75 0.03 5.52
CA CYS A 152 12.35 -0.39 6.79
C CYS A 152 12.72 -1.88 6.76
N TYR A 153 11.87 -2.72 6.16
CA TYR A 153 12.11 -4.15 6.01
C TYR A 153 13.30 -4.42 5.08
N GLN A 154 13.35 -3.71 3.95
CA GLN A 154 14.48 -3.80 3.00
C GLN A 154 15.81 -3.40 3.65
N SER A 155 15.82 -2.26 4.34
CA SER A 155 17.02 -1.77 5.01
C SER A 155 17.49 -2.74 6.09
N HIS A 156 16.56 -3.29 6.88
CA HIS A 156 16.90 -4.23 7.95
C HIS A 156 17.43 -5.56 7.40
N TRP A 157 16.82 -6.08 6.34
CA TRP A 157 17.27 -7.29 5.66
C TRP A 157 18.70 -7.16 5.13
N ASN A 158 19.06 -6.01 4.55
CA ASN A 158 20.42 -5.74 4.10
C ASN A 158 21.44 -5.71 5.25
N VAL A 159 21.02 -5.31 6.46
CA VAL A 159 21.87 -5.39 7.66
C VAL A 159 22.00 -6.83 8.14
N MET A 160 20.89 -7.60 8.15
CA MET A 160 20.90 -9.02 8.54
C MET A 160 21.79 -9.85 7.62
N LYS A 161 21.69 -9.66 6.30
CA LYS A 161 22.50 -10.36 5.29
C LYS A 161 24.01 -10.21 5.47
N LYS A 162 24.46 -9.09 6.05
CA LYS A 162 25.89 -8.86 6.32
C LYS A 162 26.40 -9.59 7.55
N ARG A 163 25.50 -10.15 8.36
CA ARG A 163 25.82 -10.89 9.60
C ARG A 163 25.78 -12.41 9.40
N LEU A 164 25.20 -12.86 8.30
CA LEU A 164 25.24 -14.25 7.83
C LEU A 164 26.52 -14.47 7.03
#